data_AF-A0A8B6C4H2-F1
#
_entry.id   AF-A0A8B6C4H2-F1
#
_cell.length_a   1.000
_cell.length_b   1.000
_cell.length_c   1.000
_cell.angle_alpha   90.00
_cell.angle_beta   90.00
_cell.angle_gamma   90.00
#
_symmetry.space_group_name_H-M   'P 1'
#
loop_
_entity.id
_entity.type
_entity.pdbx_description
1 polymer ?
#
loop_
_entity_poly.entity_id
_entity_poly.type
_entity_poly.pdbx_seq_one_letter_code
_entity_poly.pdbx_strand_id
1 'polypeptide(L)'
;MKDSKTGEPNGILFENAGNEMMDLAIASFYNQDQANYNALCLALGDLKKERNNIRMRRKELLEAKPSSCFKKCIDDGELTVRTVLGLWAYPSMNDAKQIQKLKDLHTKNYNQNKCFLKIDEIKIYSDGIAESTTVSMLEPYVKNLHLHGLVDNIDMDYFTQDRLQKYFEQLPDFDFHIHAIVTVACKRF
;
A
#
# COMPACT_ATOMS: atom_id res chain seq x y z
N MET A 1 -6.56 11.00 -17.36
CA MET A 1 -6.70 10.87 -18.82
C MET A 1 -7.73 11.87 -19.30
N LYS A 2 -7.55 12.48 -20.47
CA LYS A 2 -8.50 13.46 -21.01
C LYS A 2 -9.25 12.86 -22.20
N ASP A 3 -10.51 13.20 -22.34
CA ASP A 3 -11.29 12.91 -23.54
C ASP A 3 -10.68 13.65 -24.73
N SER A 4 -10.52 12.96 -25.86
CA SER A 4 -9.82 13.51 -27.03
C SER A 4 -10.63 14.56 -27.78
N LYS A 5 -11.95 14.65 -27.54
CA LYS A 5 -12.83 15.63 -28.17
C LYS A 5 -13.00 16.87 -27.32
N THR A 6 -13.09 16.71 -25.99
CA THR A 6 -13.36 17.83 -25.08
C THR A 6 -12.12 18.36 -24.37
N GLY A 7 -11.07 17.57 -24.24
CA GLY A 7 -9.88 17.91 -23.45
C GLY A 7 -10.11 17.89 -21.93
N GLU A 8 -11.29 17.48 -21.48
CA GLU A 8 -11.66 17.34 -20.07
C GLU A 8 -11.32 15.95 -19.52
N PRO A 9 -11.14 15.77 -18.20
CA PRO A 9 -10.96 14.45 -17.61
C PRO A 9 -12.09 13.49 -17.99
N ASN A 10 -11.76 12.31 -18.53
CA ASN A 10 -12.77 11.34 -18.98
C ASN A 10 -13.30 10.42 -17.85
N GLY A 11 -12.92 10.67 -16.60
CA GLY A 11 -13.34 9.89 -15.43
C GLY A 11 -12.68 8.51 -15.29
N ILE A 12 -11.78 8.11 -16.19
CA ILE A 12 -11.08 6.83 -16.08
C ILE A 12 -9.84 7.00 -15.19
N LEU A 13 -9.77 6.17 -14.16
CA LEU A 13 -8.67 6.11 -13.20
C LEU A 13 -7.93 4.79 -13.37
N PHE A 14 -6.60 4.87 -13.43
CA PHE A 14 -5.74 3.69 -13.50
C PHE A 14 -4.84 3.63 -12.27
N GLU A 15 -4.62 2.42 -11.78
CA GLU A 15 -3.60 2.10 -10.81
C GLU A 15 -3.66 2.96 -9.53
N ASN A 16 -2.55 3.62 -9.14
CA ASN A 16 -2.47 4.46 -7.95
C ASN A 16 -3.52 5.58 -7.93
N ALA A 17 -3.90 6.15 -9.09
CA ALA A 17 -4.95 7.18 -9.13
C ALA A 17 -6.33 6.64 -8.71
N GLY A 18 -6.61 5.37 -9.03
CA GLY A 18 -7.83 4.69 -8.57
C GLY A 18 -7.84 4.50 -7.06
N ASN A 19 -6.70 4.14 -6.49
CA ASN A 19 -6.56 4.01 -5.05
C ASN A 19 -6.68 5.36 -4.33
N GLU A 20 -6.02 6.43 -4.80
CA GLU A 20 -6.14 7.77 -4.19
C GLU A 20 -7.58 8.28 -4.18
N MET A 21 -8.30 8.07 -5.29
CA MET A 21 -9.72 8.41 -5.37
C MET A 21 -10.58 7.54 -4.46
N MET A 22 -10.25 6.25 -4.33
CA MET A 22 -10.89 5.37 -3.36
C MET A 22 -10.64 5.86 -1.93
N ASP A 23 -9.43 6.32 -1.60
CA ASP A 23 -9.09 6.85 -0.28
C ASP A 23 -9.92 8.10 0.05
N LEU A 24 -10.03 9.03 -0.91
CA LEU A 24 -10.89 10.22 -0.79
C LEU A 24 -12.36 9.86 -0.61
N ALA A 25 -12.86 8.90 -1.40
CA ALA A 25 -14.24 8.43 -1.29
C ALA A 25 -14.50 7.75 0.06
N ILE A 26 -13.58 6.88 0.49
CA ILE A 26 -13.66 6.15 1.74
C ILE A 26 -13.64 7.09 2.95
N ALA A 27 -12.78 8.11 2.93
CA ALA A 27 -12.69 9.12 3.99
C ALA A 27 -13.99 9.94 4.14
N SER A 28 -14.86 9.96 3.12
CA SER A 28 -16.14 10.66 3.15
C SER A 28 -17.28 9.87 3.80
N PHE A 29 -17.10 8.57 4.08
CA PHE A 29 -18.17 7.75 4.68
C PHE A 29 -18.32 7.98 6.19
N TYR A 30 -19.58 8.17 6.63
CA TYR A 30 -19.93 8.20 8.04
C TYR A 30 -19.68 6.84 8.70
N ASN A 31 -19.21 6.84 9.96
CA ASN A 31 -18.90 5.64 10.77
C ASN A 31 -17.84 4.68 10.20
N GLN A 32 -16.94 5.17 9.33
CA GLN A 32 -15.88 4.36 8.74
C GLN A 32 -15.03 3.61 9.80
N ASP A 33 -14.71 4.25 10.93
CA ASP A 33 -13.92 3.62 12.00
C ASP A 33 -14.62 2.38 12.59
N GLN A 34 -15.93 2.45 12.83
CA GLN A 34 -16.70 1.32 13.34
C GLN A 34 -16.83 0.21 12.29
N ALA A 35 -17.02 0.57 11.02
CA ALA A 35 -17.07 -0.41 9.92
C ALA A 35 -15.72 -1.14 9.77
N ASN A 36 -14.60 -0.40 9.81
CA ASN A 36 -13.26 -0.97 9.76
C ASN A 36 -12.98 -1.88 10.96
N TYR A 37 -13.39 -1.48 12.17
CA TYR A 37 -13.28 -2.31 13.37
C TYR A 37 -14.10 -3.60 13.23
N ASN A 38 -15.37 -3.52 12.84
CA ASN A 38 -16.23 -4.69 12.66
C ASN A 38 -15.65 -5.66 11.63
N ALA A 39 -15.19 -5.15 10.48
CA ALA A 39 -14.57 -5.94 9.44
C ALA A 39 -13.27 -6.62 9.92
N LEU A 40 -12.46 -5.90 10.69
CA LEU A 40 -11.24 -6.45 11.28
C LEU A 40 -11.55 -7.57 12.30
N CYS A 41 -12.52 -7.37 13.20
CA CYS A 41 -12.92 -8.40 14.16
C CYS A 41 -13.47 -9.66 13.47
N LEU A 42 -14.25 -9.51 12.40
CA LEU A 42 -14.71 -10.63 11.59
C LEU A 42 -13.52 -11.40 10.99
N ALA A 43 -12.58 -10.71 10.35
CA ALA A 43 -11.40 -11.33 9.76
C ALA A 43 -10.53 -12.03 10.82
N LEU A 44 -10.30 -11.40 11.97
CA LEU A 44 -9.55 -11.99 13.09
C LEU A 44 -10.26 -13.23 13.65
N GLY A 45 -11.60 -13.20 13.74
CA GLY A 45 -12.40 -14.34 14.17
C GLY A 45 -12.28 -15.54 13.24
N ASP A 46 -12.19 -15.32 11.93
CA ASP A 46 -11.94 -16.38 10.95
C ASP A 46 -10.50 -16.90 11.03
N LEU A 47 -9.50 -16.00 11.12
CA LEU A 47 -8.09 -16.40 11.26
C LEU A 47 -7.83 -17.19 12.55
N LYS A 48 -8.55 -16.90 13.64
CA LYS A 48 -8.42 -17.63 14.92
C LYS A 48 -8.83 -19.10 14.82
N LYS A 49 -9.73 -19.46 13.90
CA LYS A 49 -10.17 -20.85 13.69
C LYS A 49 -9.04 -21.72 13.12
N GLU A 50 -8.17 -21.09 12.34
CA GLU A 50 -7.01 -21.69 11.72
C GLU A 50 -5.87 -21.77 12.75
N ARG A 51 -5.62 -22.96 13.33
CA ARG A 51 -4.73 -23.19 14.50
C ARG A 51 -3.22 -22.97 14.26
N ASN A 52 -2.85 -22.24 13.22
CA ASN A 52 -1.46 -21.98 12.84
C ASN A 52 -0.99 -20.61 13.34
N ASN A 53 0.34 -20.42 13.41
CA ASN A 53 0.98 -19.13 13.67
C ASN A 53 0.76 -18.16 12.50
N ILE A 54 -0.47 -17.69 12.32
CA ILE A 54 -0.87 -16.81 11.24
C ILE A 54 -0.29 -15.42 11.49
N ARG A 55 0.35 -14.90 10.45
CA ARG A 55 0.75 -13.50 10.35
C ARG A 55 -0.14 -12.82 9.34
N MET A 56 -0.94 -11.86 9.80
CA MET A 56 -1.66 -10.99 8.87
C MET A 56 -0.71 -9.88 8.43
N ARG A 57 -0.52 -9.72 7.12
CA ARG A 57 0.10 -8.54 6.52
C ARG A 57 -0.98 -7.71 5.86
N ARG A 58 -1.14 -6.47 6.30
CA ARG A 58 -2.14 -5.56 5.76
C ARG A 58 -1.46 -4.29 5.28
N LYS A 59 -1.81 -3.90 4.06
CA LYS A 59 -1.49 -2.61 3.47
C LYS A 59 -2.36 -1.56 4.17
N GLU A 60 -1.74 -0.55 4.77
CA GLU A 60 -2.46 0.60 5.30
C GLU A 60 -2.19 1.87 4.52
N LEU A 61 -3.28 2.60 4.32
CA LEU A 61 -3.30 3.91 3.70
C LEU A 61 -2.76 4.92 4.72
N LEU A 62 -1.69 5.63 4.37
CA LEU A 62 -1.08 6.69 5.21
C LEU A 62 -2.06 7.83 5.53
N GLU A 63 -3.10 8.02 4.73
CA GLU A 63 -4.04 9.14 4.87
C GLU A 63 -5.33 8.77 5.60
N ALA A 64 -5.71 7.49 5.57
CA ALA A 64 -6.80 7.01 6.40
C ALA A 64 -6.32 6.91 7.87
N LYS A 65 -7.23 6.80 8.83
CA LYS A 65 -6.90 6.57 10.26
C LYS A 65 -6.97 5.08 10.71
N PRO A 66 -6.61 4.05 9.91
CA PRO A 66 -6.87 2.65 10.24
C PRO A 66 -6.02 2.10 11.40
N SER A 67 -4.98 2.82 11.85
CA SER A 67 -4.33 2.52 13.13
C SER A 67 -5.31 2.61 14.33
N SER A 68 -6.42 3.35 14.19
CA SER A 68 -7.46 3.46 15.22
C SER A 68 -8.20 2.14 15.45
N CYS A 69 -8.54 1.38 14.41
CA CYS A 69 -9.30 0.14 14.56
C CYS A 69 -8.43 -0.99 15.11
N PHE A 70 -7.16 -1.08 14.71
CA PHE A 70 -6.21 -2.01 15.30
C PHE A 70 -5.95 -1.71 16.77
N LYS A 71 -5.77 -0.42 17.11
CA LYS A 71 -5.66 0.00 18.50
C LYS A 71 -6.92 -0.39 19.29
N LYS A 72 -8.11 -0.17 18.73
CA LYS A 72 -9.37 -0.59 19.36
C LYS A 72 -9.44 -2.11 19.55
N CYS A 73 -9.06 -2.92 18.56
CA CYS A 73 -9.01 -4.38 18.72
C CYS A 73 -8.00 -4.82 19.79
N ILE A 74 -6.89 -4.10 19.98
CA ILE A 74 -5.97 -4.36 21.09
C ILE A 74 -6.63 -4.03 22.43
N ASP A 75 -7.23 -2.84 22.54
CA ASP A 75 -7.85 -2.34 23.77
C ASP A 75 -9.05 -3.22 24.18
N ASP A 76 -9.80 -3.76 23.20
CA ASP A 76 -10.94 -4.67 23.42
C ASP A 76 -10.52 -6.16 23.56
N GLY A 77 -9.24 -6.49 23.35
CA GLY A 77 -8.74 -7.87 23.43
C GLY A 77 -9.07 -8.77 22.24
N GLU A 78 -9.55 -8.18 21.13
CA GLU A 78 -9.92 -8.88 19.89
C GLU A 78 -8.72 -9.20 18.98
N LEU A 79 -7.59 -8.50 19.13
CA LEU A 79 -6.38 -8.80 18.37
C LEU A 79 -5.73 -10.11 18.86
N THR A 80 -6.15 -11.22 18.25
CA THR A 80 -5.82 -12.58 18.66
C THR A 80 -4.74 -13.26 17.82
N VAL A 81 -4.25 -12.60 16.76
CA VAL A 81 -3.22 -13.12 15.85
C VAL A 81 -2.08 -12.11 15.71
N ARG A 82 -0.85 -12.60 15.51
CA ARG A 82 0.30 -11.72 15.24
C ARG A 82 0.08 -11.02 13.91
N THR A 83 0.22 -9.72 13.89
CA THR A 83 -0.09 -8.86 12.76
C THR A 83 1.08 -7.94 12.50
N VAL A 84 1.51 -7.90 11.24
CA VAL A 84 2.49 -6.93 10.74
C VAL A 84 1.73 -5.98 9.82
N LEU A 85 1.73 -4.70 10.17
CA LEU A 85 1.07 -3.67 9.40
C LEU A 85 2.09 -3.06 8.44
N GLY A 86 1.88 -3.26 7.14
CA GLY A 86 2.67 -2.67 6.09
C GLY A 86 2.14 -1.30 5.72
N LEU A 87 2.88 -0.24 6.01
CA LEU A 87 2.52 1.12 5.63
C LEU A 87 2.74 1.31 4.13
N TRP A 88 1.73 1.76 3.40
CA TRP A 88 1.87 1.99 1.97
C TRP A 88 2.60 3.29 1.68
N ALA A 89 3.68 3.25 0.90
CA ALA A 89 4.26 4.45 0.30
C ALA A 89 3.57 4.81 -1.02
N TYR A 90 2.95 5.99 -1.07
CA TYR A 90 2.28 6.55 -2.24
C TYR A 90 3.31 7.08 -3.24
N PRO A 91 3.24 6.66 -4.51
CA PRO A 91 4.11 7.16 -5.56
C PRO A 91 4.01 8.68 -5.76
N SER A 92 2.81 9.24 -5.62
CA SER A 92 2.53 10.68 -5.84
C SER A 92 2.90 11.58 -4.67
N MET A 93 3.08 11.03 -3.46
CA MET A 93 3.33 11.83 -2.26
C MET A 93 4.76 12.37 -2.26
N ASN A 94 4.91 13.63 -1.84
CA ASN A 94 6.23 14.21 -1.61
C ASN A 94 7.03 13.36 -0.62
N ASP A 95 8.26 13.01 -1.00
CA ASP A 95 9.10 12.11 -0.21
C ASP A 95 9.38 12.59 1.20
N ALA A 96 9.70 13.87 1.40
CA ALA A 96 10.04 14.38 2.73
C ALA A 96 8.83 14.26 3.66
N LYS A 97 7.64 14.62 3.18
CA LYS A 97 6.38 14.47 3.91
C LYS A 97 6.07 12.99 4.20
N GLN A 98 6.24 12.13 3.20
CA GLN A 98 5.93 10.70 3.31
C GLN A 98 6.87 9.99 4.29
N ILE A 99 8.18 10.21 4.16
CA ILE A 99 9.20 9.63 5.05
C ILE A 99 8.94 10.06 6.49
N GLN A 100 8.61 11.33 6.73
CA GLN A 100 8.28 11.79 8.08
C GLN A 100 7.03 11.07 8.63
N LYS A 101 5.94 11.02 7.84
CA LYS A 101 4.73 10.29 8.26
C LYS A 101 5.00 8.81 8.56
N LEU A 102 5.81 8.14 7.74
CA LEU A 102 6.19 6.75 7.94
C LEU A 102 6.92 6.59 9.28
N LYS A 103 7.89 7.46 9.59
CA LYS A 103 8.59 7.47 10.89
C LYS A 103 7.64 7.67 12.06
N ASP A 104 6.68 8.58 11.94
CA ASP A 104 5.72 8.89 13.01
C ASP A 104 4.80 7.70 13.33
N LEU A 105 4.49 6.86 12.33
CA LEU A 105 3.66 5.67 12.48
C LEU A 105 4.44 4.41 12.89
N HIS A 106 5.78 4.46 12.83
CA HIS A 106 6.63 3.34 13.17
C HIS A 106 6.41 2.90 14.62
N THR A 107 6.06 1.63 14.80
CA THR A 107 5.89 1.08 16.13
C THR A 107 7.20 0.49 16.64
N LYS A 108 8.08 1.35 17.16
CA LYS A 108 9.05 0.92 18.18
C LYS A 108 8.46 0.97 19.61
N ASN A 109 7.22 1.47 19.77
CA ASN A 109 6.67 1.89 21.07
C ASN A 109 5.42 1.12 21.58
N TYR A 110 4.85 0.14 20.87
CA TYR A 110 3.79 -0.70 21.47
C TYR A 110 4.41 -1.79 22.36
N ASN A 111 4.52 -1.48 23.66
CA ASN A 111 4.93 -2.30 24.81
C ASN A 111 5.31 -3.77 24.54
N GLN A 112 6.59 -4.06 24.84
CA GLN A 112 7.38 -5.23 24.46
C GLN A 112 6.95 -6.60 25.03
N ASN A 113 5.85 -6.72 25.77
CA ASN A 113 5.52 -7.97 26.47
C ASN A 113 4.22 -8.66 26.03
N LYS A 114 3.35 -8.04 25.22
CA LYS A 114 2.07 -8.64 24.77
C LYS A 114 1.53 -8.15 23.42
N CYS A 115 2.27 -7.35 22.64
CA CYS A 115 1.69 -6.75 21.44
C CYS A 115 1.63 -7.75 20.27
N PHE A 116 0.41 -8.08 19.85
CA PHE A 116 0.14 -8.83 18.61
C PHE A 116 0.28 -7.94 17.35
N LEU A 117 0.66 -6.66 17.47
CA LEU A 117 0.79 -5.73 16.34
C LEU A 117 2.22 -5.19 16.23
N LYS A 118 2.78 -5.23 15.02
CA LYS A 118 4.01 -4.55 14.63
C LYS A 118 3.71 -3.64 13.44
N ILE A 119 4.26 -2.43 13.44
CA ILE A 119 4.18 -1.49 12.30
C ILE A 119 5.61 -1.11 11.94
N ASP A 120 6.20 -1.93 11.08
CA ASP A 120 7.62 -1.90 10.73
C ASP A 120 7.87 -2.35 9.29
N GLU A 121 6.82 -2.61 8.49
CA GLU A 121 6.95 -2.93 7.08
C GLU A 121 6.48 -1.73 6.25
N ILE A 122 7.16 -1.44 5.13
CA ILE A 122 6.71 -0.49 4.12
C ILE A 122 6.36 -1.26 2.86
N LYS A 123 5.12 -1.14 2.40
CA LYS A 123 4.69 -1.68 1.11
C LYS A 123 4.99 -0.65 0.02
N ILE A 124 5.76 -1.05 -0.98
CA ILE A 124 6.06 -0.26 -2.18
C ILE A 124 5.59 -1.02 -3.42
N TYR A 125 5.13 -0.29 -4.42
CA TYR A 125 4.93 -0.80 -5.77
C TYR A 125 6.06 -0.27 -6.64
N SER A 126 6.79 -1.16 -7.32
CA SER A 126 7.79 -0.77 -8.32
C SER A 126 7.18 -0.69 -9.72
N ASP A 127 6.14 -1.48 -9.99
CA ASP A 127 5.44 -1.60 -11.26
C ASP A 127 3.92 -1.80 -11.04
N GLY A 128 3.16 -1.94 -12.13
CA GLY A 128 1.72 -2.19 -12.09
C GLY A 128 1.33 -3.68 -12.13
N ILE A 129 0.27 -4.01 -12.88
CA ILE A 129 -0.23 -5.39 -13.05
C ILE A 129 -0.31 -5.78 -14.52
N ALA A 130 -0.19 -7.09 -14.80
CA ALA A 130 -0.02 -7.57 -16.17
C ALA A 130 -1.31 -7.38 -16.99
N GLU A 131 -2.46 -7.50 -16.32
CA GLU A 131 -3.80 -7.41 -16.89
C GLU A 131 -4.11 -6.02 -17.44
N SER A 132 -3.60 -4.96 -16.82
CA SER A 132 -3.72 -3.58 -17.29
C SER A 132 -2.57 -3.19 -18.23
N THR A 133 -1.66 -4.11 -18.54
CA THR A 133 -0.47 -3.90 -19.36
C THR A 133 0.48 -2.83 -18.80
N THR A 134 0.55 -2.72 -17.47
CA THR A 134 1.28 -1.64 -16.80
C THR A 134 2.50 -2.12 -16.01
N VAL A 135 2.84 -3.40 -16.09
CA VAL A 135 4.11 -3.90 -15.56
C VAL A 135 5.27 -3.36 -16.39
N SER A 136 6.38 -3.02 -15.75
CA SER A 136 7.62 -2.62 -16.43
C SER A 136 8.32 -3.84 -17.03
N MET A 137 7.96 -4.18 -18.27
CA MET A 137 8.47 -5.36 -18.99
C MET A 137 9.87 -5.13 -19.58
N LEU A 138 10.64 -6.21 -19.80
CA LEU A 138 11.90 -6.13 -20.55
C LEU A 138 11.70 -5.90 -22.06
N GLU A 139 10.60 -6.45 -22.58
CA GLU A 139 10.21 -6.37 -23.98
C GLU A 139 8.75 -5.87 -24.05
N PRO A 140 8.32 -5.22 -25.13
CA PRO A 140 6.95 -4.74 -25.26
C PRO A 140 5.92 -5.86 -25.10
N TYR A 141 4.75 -5.50 -24.56
CA TYR A 141 3.62 -6.42 -24.48
C TYR A 141 3.17 -6.90 -25.86
N VAL A 142 2.90 -8.20 -26.00
CA VAL A 142 2.30 -8.80 -27.21
C VAL A 142 0.92 -8.19 -27.50
N LYS A 143 0.16 -7.85 -26.45
CA LYS A 143 -1.10 -7.11 -26.52
C LYS A 143 -1.03 -5.93 -25.55
N ASN A 144 -1.03 -4.72 -26.08
CA ASN A 144 -0.89 -3.48 -25.33
C ASN A 144 -2.24 -2.74 -25.30
N LEU A 145 -2.67 -2.25 -24.14
CA LEU A 145 -3.92 -1.46 -24.01
C LEU A 145 -3.77 0.00 -24.44
N HIS A 146 -2.55 0.43 -24.79
CA HIS A 146 -2.19 1.78 -25.24
C HIS A 146 -2.72 2.86 -24.30
N LEU A 147 -2.52 2.66 -22.99
CA LEU A 147 -2.99 3.59 -21.99
C LEU A 147 -2.31 4.95 -22.15
N HIS A 148 -3.12 6.00 -22.28
CA HIS A 148 -2.65 7.36 -22.54
C HIS A 148 -1.63 7.82 -21.49
N GLY A 149 -0.43 8.18 -21.95
CA GLY A 149 0.67 8.64 -21.09
C GLY A 149 1.69 7.54 -20.72
N LEU A 150 1.47 6.29 -21.15
CA LEU A 150 2.46 5.22 -21.05
C LEU A 150 3.07 5.01 -22.45
N VAL A 151 4.34 5.37 -22.62
CA VAL A 151 5.07 5.10 -23.86
C VAL A 151 5.50 3.63 -23.83
N ASP A 152 5.00 2.86 -24.80
CA ASP A 152 5.33 1.45 -25.08
C ASP A 152 5.26 0.46 -23.90
N ASN A 153 4.58 0.83 -22.80
CA ASN A 153 4.39 0.03 -21.58
C ASN A 153 5.68 -0.46 -20.91
N ILE A 154 6.79 0.25 -21.05
CA ILE A 154 8.08 -0.18 -20.52
C ILE A 154 8.38 0.45 -19.15
N ASP A 155 7.66 1.50 -18.74
CA ASP A 155 8.15 2.34 -17.64
C ASP A 155 7.05 3.00 -16.77
N MET A 156 6.15 2.19 -16.20
CA MET A 156 5.47 2.65 -14.98
C MET A 156 6.40 2.47 -13.79
N ASP A 157 7.34 3.38 -13.64
CA ASP A 157 8.22 3.40 -12.48
C ASP A 157 7.62 4.27 -11.36
N TYR A 158 6.89 3.63 -10.47
CA TYR A 158 6.33 4.32 -9.29
C TYR A 158 7.42 4.81 -8.33
N PHE A 159 8.49 4.04 -8.21
CA PHE A 159 9.61 4.29 -7.31
C PHE A 159 10.90 3.95 -8.03
N THR A 160 11.54 4.99 -8.56
CA THR A 160 12.86 4.86 -9.20
C THR A 160 13.89 4.26 -8.26
N GLN A 161 14.96 3.68 -8.81
CA GLN A 161 16.05 3.10 -8.02
C GLN A 161 16.63 4.12 -7.02
N ASP A 162 16.91 5.35 -7.46
CA ASP A 162 17.40 6.41 -6.57
C ASP A 162 16.40 6.75 -5.45
N ARG A 163 15.10 6.73 -5.78
CA ARG A 163 14.05 6.98 -4.80
C ARG A 163 13.95 5.83 -3.80
N LEU A 164 14.07 4.58 -4.24
CA LEU A 164 14.10 3.40 -3.37
C LEU A 164 15.30 3.45 -2.44
N GLN A 165 16.50 3.73 -2.97
CA GLN A 165 17.72 3.87 -2.18
C GLN A 165 17.56 4.94 -1.09
N LYS A 166 17.03 6.10 -1.46
CA LYS A 166 16.71 7.17 -0.50
C LYS A 166 15.78 6.70 0.62
N TYR A 167 14.78 5.86 0.33
CA TYR A 167 13.89 5.33 1.36
C TYR A 167 14.61 4.31 2.24
N PHE A 168 15.40 3.41 1.67
CA PHE A 168 16.20 2.44 2.44
C PHE A 168 17.17 3.14 3.40
N GLU A 169 17.86 4.19 2.94
CA GLU A 169 18.79 4.97 3.76
C GLU A 169 18.08 5.75 4.87
N GLN A 170 16.90 6.33 4.59
CA GLN A 170 16.20 7.19 5.55
C GLN A 170 15.28 6.43 6.52
N LEU A 171 14.94 5.19 6.23
CA LEU A 171 14.02 4.35 7.00
C LEU A 171 14.65 2.97 7.32
N PRO A 172 15.86 2.93 7.91
CA PRO A 172 16.60 1.68 8.13
C PRO A 172 15.95 0.74 9.16
N ASP A 173 14.97 1.25 9.91
CA ASP A 173 14.23 0.50 10.93
C ASP A 173 13.02 -0.24 10.37
N PHE A 174 12.72 -0.05 9.08
CA PHE A 174 11.61 -0.70 8.40
C PHE A 174 12.11 -1.85 7.50
N ASP A 175 11.34 -2.94 7.48
CA ASP A 175 11.38 -3.93 6.41
C ASP A 175 10.67 -3.36 5.16
N PHE A 176 11.16 -3.70 3.97
CA PHE A 176 10.55 -3.26 2.71
C PHE A 176 9.93 -4.44 1.97
N HIS A 177 8.63 -4.34 1.71
CA HIS A 177 7.88 -5.27 0.89
C HIS A 177 7.58 -4.63 -0.45
N ILE A 178 8.28 -5.07 -1.49
CA ILE A 178 8.22 -4.44 -2.81
C ILE A 178 7.44 -5.34 -3.76
N HIS A 179 6.37 -4.80 -4.32
CA HIS A 179 5.66 -5.40 -5.44
C HIS A 179 6.46 -5.17 -6.72
N ALA A 180 6.84 -6.27 -7.35
CA ALA A 180 7.54 -6.33 -8.64
C ALA A 180 7.08 -7.62 -9.34
N ILE A 181 6.47 -7.52 -10.53
CA ILE A 181 5.94 -8.69 -11.24
C ILE A 181 6.94 -9.23 -12.27
N VAL A 182 7.75 -8.38 -12.91
CA VAL A 182 8.77 -8.85 -13.87
C VAL A 182 10.15 -8.19 -13.70
N THR A 183 11.06 -8.63 -14.57
CA THR A 183 12.52 -8.57 -14.39
C THR A 183 13.13 -7.17 -14.37
N VAL A 184 12.56 -6.15 -15.03
CA VAL A 184 13.11 -4.78 -14.97
C VAL A 184 13.02 -4.23 -13.55
N ALA A 185 11.86 -4.39 -12.90
CA ALA A 185 11.67 -4.00 -11.52
C ALA A 185 12.63 -4.78 -10.58
N CYS A 186 12.84 -6.08 -10.84
CA CYS A 186 13.74 -6.90 -10.02
C CYS A 186 15.24 -6.55 -10.18
N LYS A 187 15.67 -5.97 -11.31
CA LYS A 187 17.08 -5.55 -11.52
C LYS A 187 17.49 -4.31 -10.71
N ARG A 188 16.55 -3.68 -9.99
CA ARG A 188 16.75 -2.43 -9.24
C ARG A 188 17.22 -2.66 -7.79
N PHE A 189 17.36 -3.91 -7.38
CA PHE A 189 17.81 -4.36 -6.05
C PHE A 189 19.12 -5.15 -6.18
#